data_AF-A0A4Z0JJW2-F1
#
_entry.id   AF-A0A4Z0JJW2-F1
#
_cell.length_a   1.000
_cell.length_b   1.000
_cell.length_c   1.000
_cell.angle_alpha   90.00
_cell.angle_beta   90.00
_cell.angle_gamma   90.00
#
_symmetry.space_group_name_H-M   'P 1'
#
loop_
_entity.id
_entity.type
_entity.pdbx_description
1 polymer ?
#
loop_
_entity_poly.entity_id
_entity_poly.type
_entity_poly.pdbx_seq_one_letter_code
_entity_poly.pdbx_strand_id
1 'polypeptide(L)'
;MEGEILMTQQVPEVKSVSLLPNFNLCVTYDNGEVRFADSEYKNMEMHVFDRANLGATNLTPGWYWIGPEIKLSDNNHFTVNGGDYDGNAIYQSDSKED
;
A
#
# COMPACT_ATOMS: atom_id res chain seq x y z
N MET A 1 17.28 -16.19 -37.34
CA MET A 1 16.16 -15.53 -36.63
C MET A 1 16.45 -15.70 -35.16
N GLU A 2 17.09 -14.67 -34.61
CA GLU A 2 17.42 -14.61 -33.20
C GLU A 2 16.12 -14.40 -32.43
N GLY A 3 15.82 -15.31 -31.51
CA GLY A 3 14.62 -15.21 -30.69
C GLY A 3 14.78 -14.06 -29.72
N GLU A 4 13.96 -13.03 -29.88
CA GLU A 4 13.77 -12.00 -28.89
C GLU A 4 13.18 -12.66 -27.64
N ILE A 5 14.04 -12.97 -26.67
CA ILE A 5 13.61 -13.28 -25.31
C ILE A 5 13.10 -11.95 -24.78
N LEU A 6 11.79 -11.73 -24.89
CA LEU A 6 11.07 -10.74 -24.10
C LEU A 6 11.36 -11.12 -22.65
N MET A 7 12.36 -10.49 -22.04
CA MET A 7 12.55 -10.48 -20.60
C MET A 7 11.33 -9.74 -20.04
N THR A 8 10.21 -10.44 -19.90
CA THR A 8 9.15 -10.01 -18.98
C THR A 8 9.84 -9.89 -17.65
N GLN A 9 10.14 -8.66 -17.27
CA GLN A 9 10.77 -8.35 -16.00
C GLN A 9 9.82 -8.88 -14.93
N GLN A 10 10.15 -10.06 -14.41
CA GLN A 10 9.31 -10.75 -13.46
C GLN A 10 9.31 -9.89 -12.20
N VAL A 11 8.13 -9.42 -11.81
CA VAL A 11 8.00 -8.65 -10.58
C VAL A 11 8.37 -9.57 -9.40
N PRO A 12 9.29 -9.16 -8.52
CA PRO A 12 9.66 -9.96 -7.36
C PRO A 12 8.48 -10.09 -6.38
N GLU A 13 8.52 -11.08 -5.48
CA GLU A 13 7.39 -11.36 -4.58
C GLU A 13 7.35 -10.34 -3.43
N VAL A 14 6.14 -9.94 -2.99
CA VAL A 14 5.99 -9.10 -1.81
C VAL A 14 6.36 -9.90 -0.56
N LYS A 15 7.49 -9.54 0.06
CA LYS A 15 8.02 -10.21 1.25
C LYS A 15 7.41 -9.66 2.54
N SER A 16 7.23 -8.34 2.62
CA SER A 16 6.63 -7.70 3.79
C SER A 16 6.04 -6.34 3.44
N VAL A 17 5.00 -5.96 4.15
CA VAL A 17 4.37 -4.65 4.04
C VAL A 17 4.35 -3.99 5.40
N SER A 18 4.47 -2.67 5.44
CA SER A 18 4.32 -1.85 6.65
C SER A 18 3.56 -0.57 6.33
N LEU A 19 2.64 -0.17 7.21
CA LEU A 19 1.99 1.13 7.15
C LEU A 19 2.81 2.13 7.97
N LEU A 20 3.30 3.17 7.31
CA LEU A 20 4.11 4.21 7.94
C LEU A 20 3.23 5.24 8.69
N PRO A 21 3.79 6.01 9.64
CA PRO A 21 3.04 7.03 10.39
C PRO A 21 2.40 8.14 9.54
N ASN A 22 2.90 8.34 8.31
CA ASN A 22 2.33 9.28 7.34
C ASN A 22 1.27 8.64 6.43
N PHE A 23 0.80 7.44 6.78
CA PHE A 23 -0.17 6.64 6.02
C PHE A 23 0.30 6.21 4.63
N ASN A 24 1.60 6.25 4.34
CA ASN A 24 2.14 5.59 3.16
C ASN A 24 2.39 4.11 3.46
N LEU A 25 2.20 3.26 2.46
CA LEU A 25 2.66 1.89 2.46
C LEU A 25 4.16 1.85 2.15
N CYS A 26 4.86 0.97 2.85
CA CYS A 26 6.22 0.55 2.56
C CYS A 26 6.16 -0.95 2.20
N VAL A 27 6.49 -1.28 0.96
CA VAL A 27 6.41 -2.64 0.42
C VAL A 27 7.83 -3.11 0.12
N THR A 28 8.27 -4.13 0.84
CA THR A 28 9.58 -4.77 0.63
C THR A 28 9.40 -6.04 -0.18
N TYR A 29 10.17 -6.19 -1.24
CA TYR A 29 10.16 -7.33 -2.15
C TYR A 29 11.24 -8.35 -1.78
N ASP A 30 11.13 -9.58 -2.28
CA ASP A 30 12.06 -10.67 -1.97
C ASP A 30 13.50 -10.41 -2.47
N ASN A 31 13.62 -9.66 -3.56
CA ASN A 31 14.90 -9.20 -4.11
C ASN A 31 15.57 -8.06 -3.29
N GLY A 32 14.91 -7.58 -2.23
CA GLY A 32 15.40 -6.52 -1.36
C GLY A 32 15.03 -5.10 -1.79
N GLU A 33 14.33 -4.93 -2.92
CA GLU A 33 13.78 -3.62 -3.29
C GLU A 33 12.66 -3.19 -2.35
N VAL A 34 12.51 -1.88 -2.19
CA VAL A 34 11.48 -1.26 -1.37
C VAL A 34 10.75 -0.23 -2.23
N ARG A 35 9.42 -0.27 -2.22
CA ARG A 35 8.57 0.70 -2.92
C ARG A 35 7.58 1.31 -1.95
N PHE A 36 7.16 2.53 -2.27
CA PHE A 36 6.18 3.27 -1.47
C PHE A 36 4.90 3.50 -2.28
N ALA A 37 3.77 3.47 -1.60
CA ALA A 37 2.48 3.78 -2.20
C ALA A 37 1.60 4.54 -1.21
N ASP A 38 0.65 5.32 -1.71
CA ASP A 38 -0.36 5.93 -0.87
C ASP A 38 -1.33 4.84 -0.38
N SER A 39 -1.57 4.76 0.93
CA SER A 39 -2.65 3.90 1.43
C SER A 39 -4.00 4.58 1.24
N GLU A 40 -5.07 3.79 1.15
CA GLU A 40 -6.44 4.31 1.11
C GLU A 40 -6.79 5.17 2.34
N TYR A 41 -6.08 4.98 3.47
CA TYR A 41 -6.24 5.75 4.70
C TYR A 41 -5.71 7.17 4.60
N LYS A 42 -4.71 7.42 3.75
CA LYS A 42 -4.14 8.76 3.56
C LYS A 42 -5.20 9.77 3.11
N ASN A 43 -6.12 9.33 2.24
CA ASN A 43 -7.24 10.16 1.80
C ASN A 43 -8.39 10.19 2.82
N MET A 44 -8.63 9.09 3.53
CA MET A 44 -9.71 8.99 4.50
C MET A 44 -9.50 9.92 5.71
N GLU A 45 -8.27 10.01 6.23
CA GLU A 45 -7.97 10.92 7.36
C GLU A 45 -8.01 12.39 6.97
N MET A 46 -7.53 12.76 5.76
CA MET A 46 -7.64 14.15 5.28
C MET A 46 -9.10 14.65 5.26
N HIS A 47 -10.07 13.78 4.99
CA HIS A 47 -11.49 14.16 4.99
C HIS A 47 -12.19 14.08 6.35
N VAL A 48 -11.65 13.31 7.32
CA VAL A 48 -12.19 13.24 8.69
C VAL A 48 -11.85 14.53 9.45
N PHE A 49 -10.66 15.09 9.26
CA PHE A 49 -10.28 16.36 9.88
C PHE A 49 -11.02 17.57 9.28
N ASP A 50 -11.39 17.53 7.99
CA ASP A 50 -12.11 18.62 7.32
C ASP A 50 -13.58 18.74 7.78
N ARG A 51 -14.21 17.64 8.20
CA ARG A 51 -15.62 17.61 8.66
C ARG A 51 -15.83 17.89 10.15
N ALA A 52 -14.77 18.13 10.93
CA ALA A 52 -14.84 18.31 12.39
C ALA A 52 -15.55 19.62 12.85
N ASN A 53 -16.00 20.48 11.92
CA ASN A 53 -16.65 21.76 12.24
C ASN A 53 -18.19 21.70 12.41
N LEU A 54 -18.83 20.52 12.32
CA LEU A 54 -20.29 20.39 12.48
C LEU A 54 -20.65 19.44 13.63
N GLY A 55 -20.48 19.95 14.85
CA GLY A 55 -21.04 19.37 16.06
C GLY A 55 -20.22 18.23 16.65
N ALA A 56 -20.31 18.09 17.97
CA ALA A 56 -19.56 17.14 18.78
C ALA A 56 -19.92 15.67 18.48
N THR A 57 -19.55 15.17 17.30
CA THR A 57 -19.33 13.74 17.12
C THR A 57 -18.07 13.39 17.89
N ASN A 58 -18.25 12.71 19.02
CA ASN A 58 -17.19 11.88 19.58
C ASN A 58 -16.77 10.89 18.49
N LEU A 59 -15.78 11.29 17.69
CA LEU A 59 -14.97 10.37 16.90
C LEU A 59 -14.27 9.52 17.95
N THR A 60 -14.92 8.43 18.36
CA THR A 60 -14.20 7.36 19.03
C THR A 60 -13.12 6.98 18.03
N PRO A 61 -11.83 7.14 18.34
CA PRO A 61 -10.75 6.72 17.47
C PRO A 61 -10.68 5.19 17.55
N GLY A 62 -11.77 4.50 17.25
CA GLY A 62 -11.88 3.03 17.29
C GLY A 62 -10.96 2.36 16.27
N TRP A 63 -10.36 3.16 15.39
CA TRP A 63 -9.45 2.74 14.34
C TRP A 63 -7.97 2.86 14.73
N TYR A 64 -7.65 3.40 15.91
CA TYR A 64 -6.27 3.73 16.29
C TYR A 64 -5.52 2.64 17.08
N TRP A 65 -6.12 1.49 17.44
CA TRP A 65 -5.54 0.65 18.52
C TRP A 65 -5.31 -0.83 18.27
N ILE A 66 -5.43 -1.33 17.04
CA ILE A 66 -4.85 -2.63 16.71
C ILE A 66 -3.97 -2.32 15.52
N GLY A 67 -2.65 -2.53 15.66
CA GLY A 67 -1.69 -2.19 14.60
C GLY A 67 -2.14 -2.73 13.23
N PRO A 68 -1.61 -2.17 12.13
CA PRO A 68 -2.15 -2.41 10.80
C PRO A 68 -2.38 -3.91 10.57
N GLU A 69 -3.62 -4.31 10.30
CA GLU A 69 -3.94 -5.69 9.96
C GLU A 69 -3.42 -5.92 8.54
N ILE A 70 -2.23 -6.50 8.45
CA ILE A 70 -1.58 -6.80 7.18
C ILE A 70 -1.76 -8.29 6.89
N LYS A 71 -2.39 -8.61 5.77
CA LYS A 71 -2.52 -9.97 5.27
C LYS A 71 -1.91 -10.05 3.88
N LEU A 72 -0.85 -10.81 3.75
CA LEU A 72 -0.31 -11.18 2.44
C LEU A 72 -1.21 -12.26 1.84
N SER A 73 -1.53 -12.10 0.57
CA SER A 73 -2.30 -13.04 -0.24
C SER A 73 -1.42 -13.57 -1.37
N ASP A 74 -1.90 -14.61 -2.05
CA ASP A 74 -1.23 -15.14 -3.22
C ASP A 74 -1.18 -14.11 -4.37
N ASN A 75 -0.32 -14.35 -5.36
CA ASN A 75 -0.18 -13.52 -6.57
C ASN A 75 0.25 -12.06 -6.31
N ASN A 76 1.05 -11.79 -5.27
CA ASN A 76 1.52 -10.45 -4.89
C ASN A 76 0.42 -9.47 -4.44
N HIS A 77 -0.75 -9.98 -4.06
CA HIS A 77 -1.79 -9.15 -3.44
C HIS A 77 -1.62 -9.10 -1.92
N PHE A 78 -2.00 -7.99 -1.32
CA PHE A 78 -2.05 -7.88 0.14
C PHE A 78 -3.13 -6.90 0.58
N THR A 79 -3.63 -7.11 1.80
CA THR A 79 -4.58 -6.19 2.42
C THR A 79 -3.95 -5.48 3.61
N VAL A 80 -4.20 -4.19 3.76
CA VAL A 80 -3.83 -3.40 4.94
C VAL A 80 -5.08 -2.76 5.52
N ASN A 81 -5.46 -3.15 6.74
CA ASN A 81 -6.66 -2.69 7.44
C ASN A 81 -7.99 -2.88 6.68
N GLY A 82 -8.01 -3.77 5.67
CA GLY A 82 -9.17 -4.03 4.82
C GLY A 82 -9.12 -3.36 3.44
N GLY A 83 -8.14 -2.51 3.16
CA GLY A 83 -7.85 -2.05 1.80
C GLY A 83 -7.04 -3.09 1.03
N ASP A 84 -7.35 -3.30 -0.26
CA ASP A 84 -6.71 -4.29 -1.14
C ASP A 84 -5.67 -3.62 -2.05
N TYR A 85 -4.48 -4.21 -2.15
CA TYR A 85 -3.36 -3.66 -2.89
C TYR A 85 -2.70 -4.73 -3.77
N ASP A 86 -2.34 -4.33 -4.99
CA ASP A 86 -1.56 -5.14 -5.93
C ASP A 86 -0.08 -4.72 -5.86
N GLY A 87 0.76 -5.59 -5.30
CA GLY A 87 2.21 -5.40 -5.23
C GLY A 87 2.86 -5.26 -6.61
N ASN A 88 2.31 -5.88 -7.66
CA ASN A 88 2.83 -5.73 -9.02
C ASN A 88 2.62 -4.32 -9.56
N ALA A 89 1.43 -3.77 -9.33
CA ALA A 89 1.12 -2.40 -9.72
C ALA A 89 2.01 -1.39 -8.97
N ILE A 90 2.20 -1.59 -7.66
CA ILE A 90 3.07 -0.73 -6.84
C ILE A 90 4.51 -0.76 -7.36
N TYR A 91 5.05 -1.95 -7.65
CA TYR A 91 6.40 -2.13 -8.18
C TYR A 91 6.60 -1.40 -9.53
N GLN A 92 5.60 -1.45 -10.40
CA GLN A 92 5.66 -0.85 -11.74
C GLN A 92 5.38 0.66 -11.75
N SER A 93 4.62 1.19 -10.78
CA SER A 93 4.23 2.61 -10.78
C SER A 93 5.40 3.55 -10.53
N ASP A 94 6.36 3.14 -9.69
CA ASP A 94 7.57 3.91 -9.37
C ASP A 94 8.62 3.85 -10.50
N SER A 95 8.42 2.95 -11.47
CA SER A 95 9.23 2.91 -12.71
C SER A 95 8.73 3.88 -13.79
N LYS A 96 7.68 4.65 -13.50
CA LYS A 96 7.14 5.72 -14.36
C LYS A 96 7.32 7.09 -13.69
N GLU A 97 8.57 7.49 -13.44
CA GLU A 97 8.89 8.91 -13.39
C GLU A 97 9.15 9.38 -14.84
N ASP A 98 8.23 10.22 -15.34
CA ASP A 98 8.37 11.03 -16.57
C ASP A 98 9.04 12.37 -16.22
#